data_AF-A0A832B5C1-F1
#
_entry.id   AF-A0A832B5C1-F1
#
_cell.length_a   1.000
_cell.length_b   1.000
_cell.length_c   1.000
_cell.angle_alpha   90.00
_cell.angle_beta   90.00
_cell.angle_gamma   90.00
#
_symmetry.space_group_name_H-M   'P 1'
#
loop_
_entity.id
_entity.type
_entity.pdbx_description
1 polymer ?
#
loop_
_entity_poly.entity_id
_entity_poly.type
_entity_poly.pdbx_seq_one_letter_code
_entity_poly.pdbx_strand_id
1 'polypeptide(L)'
;RLLAGATLILDARLAGSKDGLLDEGEAGLPRTADDGQDWLGEGGAGFRVRSVEGSAGVPRERNWHERLRFASAVTEDGEATRWLIVEKWRQDAATEEDRSAAPNPQLLDEHQSCTEQRARRLAKALGLDDALADLLALAARLHDEGKRAARWQRAFNVRNDGPYAKTEGPINYRLLDGYRHELGSLLRVENDERIQKLSEEDRDLVLHLIAAHHGFARPVIGTSGCEDKPPSVLEEKAAEIALRFARLQARWGPWGLAWWEALLRAADQQASRDNESRKANQGEA
;
A
#
# COMPACT_ATOMS: atom_id res chain seq x y z
N ARG A 1 8.95 27.58 6.63
CA ARG A 1 7.58 27.05 6.46
C ARG A 1 7.67 25.53 6.32
N LEU A 2 7.76 24.80 7.44
CA LEU A 2 8.03 23.36 7.47
C LEU A 2 6.80 22.49 7.79
N LEU A 3 5.62 23.10 7.95
CA LEU A 3 4.40 22.43 8.43
C LEU A 3 3.23 22.44 7.43
N ALA A 4 3.42 22.99 6.23
CA ALA A 4 2.34 23.03 5.24
C ALA A 4 2.04 21.63 4.71
N GLY A 5 0.83 21.13 4.99
CA GLY A 5 0.39 19.78 4.59
C GLY A 5 0.89 18.64 5.47
N ALA A 6 1.57 18.94 6.59
CA ALA A 6 2.01 17.93 7.55
C ALA A 6 0.93 17.67 8.62
N THR A 7 0.85 16.43 9.09
CA THR A 7 0.11 16.10 10.32
C THR A 7 1.06 16.23 11.49
N LEU A 8 0.75 17.11 12.44
CA LEU A 8 1.53 17.29 13.66
C LEU A 8 0.93 16.43 14.77
N ILE A 9 1.73 15.52 15.32
CA ILE A 9 1.36 14.70 16.48
C ILE A 9 2.00 15.34 17.70
N LEU A 10 1.19 15.74 18.67
CA LEU A 10 1.63 16.33 19.94
C LEU A 10 1.27 15.38 21.08
N ASP A 11 2.20 15.22 22.01
CA ASP A 11 1.98 14.41 23.22
C ASP A 11 1.06 15.18 24.17
N ALA A 12 0.05 14.51 24.74
CA ALA A 12 -0.90 15.12 25.68
C ALA A 12 -0.22 15.75 26.90
N ARG A 13 0.97 15.26 27.28
CA ARG A 13 1.76 15.81 28.38
C ARG A 13 2.24 17.25 28.12
N LEU A 14 2.12 17.75 26.89
CA LEU A 14 2.33 19.16 26.59
C LEU A 14 1.33 20.05 27.35
N ALA A 15 0.15 19.52 27.71
CA ALA A 15 -0.94 20.25 28.38
C ALA A 15 -1.27 21.57 27.65
N GLY A 16 -1.86 22.54 28.36
CA GLY A 16 -2.00 23.89 27.86
C GLY A 16 -2.95 24.04 26.68
N SER A 17 -3.92 23.14 26.52
CA SER A 17 -4.94 23.28 25.49
C SER A 17 -6.35 23.20 26.05
N LYS A 18 -7.18 24.18 25.69
CA LYS A 18 -8.58 24.29 26.07
C LYS A 18 -9.41 24.67 24.84
N ASP A 19 -10.48 23.93 24.58
CA ASP A 19 -11.38 24.14 23.44
C ASP A 19 -10.67 24.22 22.07
N GLY A 20 -9.56 23.49 21.93
CA GLY A 20 -8.75 23.45 20.69
C GLY A 20 -7.78 24.62 20.51
N LEU A 21 -7.60 25.47 21.53
CA LEU A 21 -6.64 26.59 21.55
C LEU A 21 -5.62 26.40 22.66
N LEU A 22 -4.45 27.02 22.51
CA LEU A 22 -3.43 27.04 23.57
C LEU A 22 -3.85 28.01 24.67
N ASP A 23 -3.80 27.56 25.93
CA ASP A 23 -4.15 28.31 27.14
C ASP A 23 -3.09 28.05 28.21
N GLU A 24 -2.38 29.11 28.62
CA GLU A 24 -1.29 29.04 29.60
C GLU A 24 -1.76 28.72 31.03
N GLY A 25 -3.04 28.94 31.34
CA GLY A 25 -3.64 28.62 32.63
C GLY A 25 -4.11 27.17 32.74
N GLU A 26 -4.12 26.42 31.63
CA GLU A 26 -4.65 25.07 31.58
C GLU A 26 -3.53 24.02 31.79
N ALA A 27 -3.50 23.40 32.96
CA ALA A 27 -2.53 22.36 33.30
C ALA A 27 -3.07 20.93 33.10
N GLY A 28 -4.34 20.78 32.74
CA GLY A 28 -4.96 19.48 32.50
C GLY A 28 -4.39 18.77 31.28
N LEU A 29 -4.34 17.43 31.34
CA LEU A 29 -4.06 16.63 30.15
C LEU A 29 -5.27 16.75 29.20
N PRO A 30 -5.07 17.23 27.97
CA PRO A 30 -6.15 17.29 27.01
C PRO A 30 -6.56 15.88 26.61
N ARG A 31 -7.82 15.75 26.19
CA ARG A 31 -8.30 14.53 25.55
C ARG A 31 -7.49 14.28 24.26
N THR A 32 -7.14 13.03 24.00
CA THR A 32 -6.40 12.66 22.79
C THR A 32 -7.33 12.02 21.76
N ALA A 33 -6.95 12.13 20.49
CA ALA A 33 -7.70 11.53 19.39
C ALA A 33 -7.79 9.98 19.50
N ASP A 34 -6.93 9.38 20.32
CA ASP A 34 -6.85 7.95 20.59
C ASP A 34 -7.22 7.55 22.04
N ASP A 35 -7.86 8.44 22.82
CA ASP A 35 -8.27 8.19 24.21
C ASP A 35 -9.38 7.13 24.38
N GLY A 36 -9.88 6.59 23.26
CA GLY A 36 -10.89 5.53 23.22
C GLY A 36 -12.30 5.98 23.54
N GLN A 37 -12.57 7.29 23.63
CA GLN A 37 -13.88 7.84 23.93
C GLN A 37 -14.50 8.58 22.71
N ASP A 38 -15.82 8.79 22.75
CA ASP A 38 -16.67 9.32 21.65
C ASP A 38 -16.44 10.82 21.35
N TRP A 39 -15.18 11.30 21.28
CA TRP A 39 -14.92 12.59 20.65
C TRP A 39 -15.00 12.46 19.13
N LEU A 40 -14.14 11.63 18.54
CA LEU A 40 -14.11 11.38 17.11
C LEU A 40 -14.87 10.10 16.71
N GLY A 41 -15.44 9.40 17.69
CA GLY A 41 -15.96 8.04 17.55
C GLY A 41 -14.86 6.99 17.45
N GLU A 42 -15.22 5.72 17.62
CA GLU A 42 -14.31 4.60 17.46
C GLU A 42 -13.65 4.62 16.05
N GLY A 43 -12.31 4.71 16.01
CA GLY A 43 -11.56 4.75 14.75
C GLY A 43 -11.47 6.12 14.07
N GLY A 44 -11.97 7.20 14.68
CA GLY A 44 -11.96 8.54 14.07
C GLY A 44 -10.56 9.11 13.82
N ALA A 45 -9.55 8.72 14.63
CA ALA A 45 -8.14 9.05 14.38
C ALA A 45 -7.45 8.14 13.35
N GLY A 46 -8.04 6.98 13.01
CA GLY A 46 -7.46 5.97 12.12
C GLY A 46 -6.28 5.17 12.69
N PHE A 47 -5.52 5.74 13.62
CA PHE A 47 -4.41 5.09 14.32
C PHE A 47 -4.35 5.48 15.82
N ARG A 48 -3.63 4.69 16.62
CA ARG A 48 -3.30 4.99 18.02
C ARG A 48 -1.89 4.54 18.38
N VAL A 49 -1.30 5.14 19.42
CA VAL A 49 0.02 4.74 19.93
C VAL A 49 -0.09 4.31 21.39
N ARG A 50 0.22 3.04 21.67
CA ARG A 50 0.26 2.50 23.03
C ARG A 50 1.68 2.38 23.54
N SER A 51 1.93 2.86 24.75
CA SER A 51 3.13 2.54 25.51
C SER A 51 2.83 1.36 26.43
N VAL A 52 3.57 0.28 26.28
CA VAL A 52 3.43 -0.94 27.10
C VAL A 52 4.78 -1.36 27.67
N GLU A 53 4.76 -1.83 28.92
CA GLU A 53 5.97 -2.35 29.57
C GLU A 53 6.40 -3.69 28.95
N GLY A 54 7.70 -4.00 29.01
CA GLY A 54 8.34 -5.08 28.25
C GLY A 54 7.73 -6.47 28.43
N SER A 55 7.10 -6.73 29.58
CA SER A 55 6.45 -8.00 29.92
C SER A 55 4.93 -8.01 29.74
N ALA A 56 4.31 -6.86 29.46
CA ALA A 56 2.87 -6.75 29.35
C ALA A 56 2.39 -7.21 27.96
N GLY A 57 1.58 -8.27 27.94
CA GLY A 57 0.83 -8.66 26.76
C GLY A 57 -0.15 -7.56 26.37
N VAL A 58 -0.18 -7.22 25.09
CA VAL A 58 -1.07 -6.20 24.55
C VAL A 58 -2.43 -6.86 24.26
N PRO A 59 -3.53 -6.42 24.90
CA PRO A 59 -4.85 -6.97 24.62
C PRO A 59 -5.17 -6.80 23.13
N ARG A 60 -5.52 -7.92 22.47
CA ARG A 60 -6.02 -7.92 21.11
C ARG A 60 -7.44 -7.38 21.11
N GLU A 61 -7.62 -6.21 20.52
CA GLU A 61 -8.93 -5.62 20.29
C GLU A 61 -9.37 -5.88 18.86
N ARG A 62 -10.66 -6.21 18.67
CA ARG A 62 -11.19 -6.68 17.38
C ARG A 62 -10.96 -5.72 16.21
N ASN A 63 -10.97 -4.42 16.49
CA ASN A 63 -10.90 -3.37 15.47
C ASN A 63 -9.51 -2.72 15.35
N TRP A 64 -8.55 -3.10 16.22
CA TRP A 64 -7.21 -2.50 16.27
C TRP A 64 -6.14 -3.53 15.91
N HIS A 65 -5.31 -3.17 14.93
CA HIS A 65 -4.23 -4.02 14.45
C HIS A 65 -2.88 -3.37 14.68
N GLU A 66 -1.99 -4.05 15.41
CA GLU A 66 -0.59 -3.65 15.56
C GLU A 66 0.11 -3.58 14.20
N ARG A 67 0.70 -2.41 13.91
CA ARG A 67 1.45 -2.11 12.68
C ARG A 67 2.94 -2.03 12.94
N LEU A 68 3.33 -1.28 13.95
CA LEU A 68 4.71 -1.03 14.30
C LEU A 68 4.89 -1.27 15.79
N ARG A 69 6.03 -1.84 16.13
CA ARG A 69 6.49 -1.96 17.51
C ARG A 69 7.95 -1.59 17.55
N PHE A 70 8.29 -0.61 18.37
CA PHE A 70 9.65 -0.16 18.56
C PHE A 70 9.98 -0.10 20.05
N ALA A 71 11.20 -0.51 20.40
CA ALA A 71 11.69 -0.41 21.76
C ALA A 71 11.94 1.06 22.05
N SER A 72 11.20 1.61 23.01
CA SER A 72 11.37 2.98 23.49
C SER A 72 12.34 3.09 24.66
N ALA A 73 12.57 1.96 25.35
CA ALA A 73 13.59 1.81 26.36
C ALA A 73 14.12 0.37 26.33
N VAL A 74 15.42 0.22 26.52
CA VAL A 74 16.13 -1.06 26.58
C VAL A 74 17.03 -1.12 27.82
N THR A 75 17.34 -2.31 28.31
CA THR A 75 18.39 -2.55 29.31
C THR A 75 19.78 -2.36 28.70
N GLU A 76 20.83 -2.37 29.53
CA GLU A 76 22.23 -2.38 29.06
C GLU A 76 22.53 -3.59 28.16
N ASP A 77 21.85 -4.72 28.40
CA ASP A 77 21.96 -5.94 27.58
C ASP A 77 21.12 -5.90 26.29
N GLY A 78 20.43 -4.78 26.02
CA GLY A 78 19.61 -4.57 24.82
C GLY A 78 18.19 -5.16 24.90
N GLU A 79 17.74 -5.63 26.07
CA GLU A 79 16.38 -6.13 26.24
C GLU A 79 15.37 -4.99 26.37
N ALA A 80 14.29 -5.01 25.60
CA ALA A 80 13.29 -3.96 25.63
C ALA A 80 12.49 -3.96 26.94
N THR A 81 12.61 -2.89 27.72
CA THR A 81 11.84 -2.66 28.95
C THR A 81 10.55 -1.89 28.70
N ARG A 82 10.45 -1.18 27.57
CA ARG A 82 9.24 -0.48 27.15
C ARG A 82 9.09 -0.47 25.64
N TRP A 83 7.88 -0.81 25.18
CA TRP A 83 7.50 -0.79 23.78
C TRP A 83 6.55 0.37 23.49
N LEU A 84 6.79 1.03 22.36
CA LEU A 84 5.79 1.86 21.71
C LEU A 84 5.20 1.07 20.55
N ILE A 85 3.87 0.98 20.54
CA ILE A 85 3.10 0.17 19.60
C ILE A 85 2.16 1.08 18.86
N VAL A 86 2.32 1.14 17.54
CA VAL A 86 1.39 1.84 16.65
C VAL A 86 0.36 0.85 16.17
N GLU A 87 -0.91 1.14 16.41
CA GLU A 87 -2.03 0.32 15.95
C GLU A 87 -2.91 1.12 15.01
N LYS A 88 -3.57 0.44 14.08
CA LYS A 88 -4.50 1.04 13.13
C LYS A 88 -5.89 0.44 13.21
N TRP A 89 -6.86 1.27 12.88
CA TRP A 89 -8.25 0.87 12.77
C TRP A 89 -8.46 -0.03 11.54
N ARG A 90 -9.31 -1.05 11.67
CA ARG A 90 -9.57 -2.12 10.67
C ARG A 90 -9.83 -1.68 9.21
N GLN A 91 -10.18 -0.42 8.97
CA GLN A 91 -10.50 0.12 7.64
C GLN A 91 -9.56 1.24 7.17
N ASP A 92 -8.60 1.63 8.01
CA ASP A 92 -7.59 2.62 7.64
C ASP A 92 -6.39 1.91 7.00
N ALA A 93 -6.54 1.56 5.72
CA ALA A 93 -5.46 1.06 4.89
C ALA A 93 -4.49 2.21 4.64
N ALA A 94 -3.46 2.29 5.47
CA ALA A 94 -2.53 3.41 5.47
C ALA A 94 -1.31 3.17 4.57
N THR A 95 -1.11 1.93 4.12
CA THR A 95 -0.27 1.63 2.95
C THR A 95 -1.05 0.79 1.94
N GLU A 96 -0.56 0.74 0.72
CA GLU A 96 -1.18 -0.03 -0.35
C GLU A 96 -1.08 -1.55 -0.10
N GLU A 97 -0.03 -2.01 0.59
CA GLU A 97 0.10 -3.40 1.04
C GLU A 97 -1.03 -3.80 2.01
N ASP A 98 -1.53 -2.86 2.81
CA ASP A 98 -2.65 -3.10 3.73
C ASP A 98 -3.92 -3.51 3.00
N ARG A 99 -4.10 -3.03 1.75
CA ARG A 99 -5.23 -3.40 0.90
C ARG A 99 -5.13 -4.82 0.35
N SER A 100 -4.00 -5.49 0.56
CA SER A 100 -3.84 -6.91 0.26
C SER A 100 -4.19 -7.80 1.47
N ALA A 101 -4.34 -7.22 2.66
CA ALA A 101 -5.08 -7.85 3.75
C ALA A 101 -6.57 -7.53 3.61
N ALA A 102 -7.37 -8.52 3.22
CA ALA A 102 -8.80 -8.41 3.07
C ALA A 102 -9.50 -9.62 3.70
N PRO A 103 -10.67 -9.44 4.33
CA PRO A 103 -11.44 -10.55 4.92
C PRO A 103 -11.96 -11.55 3.88
N ASN A 104 -11.80 -11.27 2.58
CA ASN A 104 -12.11 -12.17 1.50
C ASN A 104 -10.83 -12.51 0.71
N PRO A 105 -10.20 -13.68 0.96
CA PRO A 105 -9.08 -14.14 0.17
C PRO A 105 -9.42 -14.19 -1.32
N GLN A 106 -8.51 -13.72 -2.16
CA GLN A 106 -8.71 -13.69 -3.60
C GLN A 106 -7.45 -14.19 -4.30
N LEU A 107 -7.63 -15.13 -5.24
CA LEU A 107 -6.55 -15.62 -6.09
C LEU A 107 -5.99 -14.49 -6.94
N LEU A 108 -4.69 -14.55 -7.20
CA LEU A 108 -3.98 -13.53 -7.96
C LEU A 108 -4.55 -13.37 -9.37
N ASP A 109 -4.75 -14.48 -10.07
CA ASP A 109 -5.28 -14.47 -11.44
C ASP A 109 -6.70 -13.88 -11.50
N GLU A 110 -7.53 -14.19 -10.51
CA GLU A 110 -8.89 -13.65 -10.40
C GLU A 110 -8.86 -12.12 -10.19
N HIS A 111 -8.02 -11.66 -9.26
CA HIS A 111 -7.85 -10.24 -8.98
C HIS A 111 -7.39 -9.48 -10.23
N GLN A 112 -6.33 -9.96 -10.88
CA GLN A 112 -5.80 -9.38 -12.11
C GLN A 112 -6.84 -9.34 -13.24
N SER A 113 -7.67 -10.38 -13.39
CA SER A 113 -8.75 -10.42 -14.39
C SER A 113 -9.86 -9.42 -14.06
N CYS A 114 -10.21 -9.26 -12.78
CA CYS A 114 -11.18 -8.25 -12.35
C CYS A 114 -10.65 -6.83 -12.59
N THR A 115 -9.39 -6.57 -12.28
CA THR A 115 -8.71 -5.29 -12.49
C THR A 115 -8.62 -4.94 -13.98
N GLU A 116 -8.30 -5.91 -14.84
CA GLU A 116 -8.36 -5.75 -16.31
C GLU A 116 -9.77 -5.35 -16.77
N GLN A 117 -10.82 -6.05 -16.33
CA GLN A 117 -12.19 -5.71 -16.70
C GLN A 117 -12.60 -4.32 -16.24
N ARG A 118 -12.16 -3.90 -15.05
CA ARG A 118 -12.42 -2.54 -14.53
C ARG A 118 -11.69 -1.48 -15.35
N ALA A 119 -10.44 -1.73 -15.72
CA ALA A 119 -9.68 -0.87 -16.62
C ALA A 119 -10.38 -0.68 -17.97
N ARG A 120 -10.85 -1.76 -18.60
CA ARG A 120 -11.62 -1.70 -19.87
C ARG A 120 -12.91 -0.90 -19.74
N ARG A 121 -13.66 -1.09 -18.64
CA ARG A 121 -14.90 -0.33 -18.38
C ARG A 121 -14.62 1.16 -18.18
N LEU A 122 -13.58 1.50 -17.43
CA LEU A 122 -13.16 2.88 -17.23
C LEU A 122 -12.76 3.54 -18.56
N ALA A 123 -11.91 2.88 -19.34
CA ALA A 123 -11.48 3.37 -20.65
C ALA A 123 -12.66 3.64 -21.58
N LYS A 124 -13.61 2.70 -21.66
CA LYS A 124 -14.84 2.86 -22.44
C LYS A 124 -15.70 4.02 -21.95
N ALA A 125 -15.88 4.16 -20.62
CA ALA A 125 -16.67 5.24 -20.05
C ALA A 125 -16.05 6.63 -20.31
N LEU A 126 -14.72 6.69 -20.42
CA LEU A 126 -13.96 7.90 -20.72
C LEU A 126 -13.83 8.16 -22.24
N GLY A 127 -14.32 7.25 -23.09
CA GLY A 127 -14.24 7.39 -24.54
C GLY A 127 -12.82 7.26 -25.10
N LEU A 128 -11.94 6.50 -24.44
CA LEU A 128 -10.60 6.22 -24.97
C LEU A 128 -10.68 5.34 -26.21
N ASP A 129 -9.75 5.54 -27.14
CA ASP A 129 -9.60 4.63 -28.27
C ASP A 129 -9.20 3.22 -27.82
N ASP A 130 -9.49 2.24 -28.67
CA ASP A 130 -9.31 0.83 -28.34
C ASP A 130 -7.84 0.48 -28.04
N ALA A 131 -6.89 1.14 -28.71
CA ALA A 131 -5.46 0.89 -28.50
C ALA A 131 -5.04 1.34 -27.09
N LEU A 132 -5.40 2.56 -26.69
CA LEU A 132 -5.17 3.09 -25.36
C LEU A 132 -5.91 2.31 -24.26
N ALA A 133 -7.13 1.85 -24.54
CA ALA A 133 -7.88 0.98 -23.65
C ALA A 133 -7.16 -0.36 -23.44
N ASP A 134 -6.59 -0.94 -24.50
CA ASP A 134 -5.82 -2.19 -24.44
C ASP A 134 -4.51 -2.03 -23.66
N LEU A 135 -3.81 -0.91 -23.77
CA LEU A 135 -2.61 -0.63 -22.96
C LEU A 135 -2.96 -0.56 -21.46
N LEU A 136 -4.02 0.16 -21.09
CA LEU A 136 -4.47 0.25 -19.71
C LEU A 136 -4.91 -1.12 -19.17
N ALA A 137 -5.64 -1.88 -19.99
CA ALA A 137 -6.09 -3.23 -19.63
C ALA A 137 -4.90 -4.19 -19.45
N LEU A 138 -3.88 -4.12 -20.31
CA LEU A 138 -2.68 -4.93 -20.20
C LEU A 138 -1.88 -4.58 -18.94
N ALA A 139 -1.70 -3.29 -18.65
CA ALA A 139 -1.08 -2.86 -17.39
C ALA A 139 -1.86 -3.39 -16.18
N ALA A 140 -3.20 -3.27 -16.20
CA ALA A 140 -4.08 -3.80 -15.17
C ALA A 140 -3.99 -5.31 -14.99
N ARG A 141 -3.87 -6.07 -16.07
CA ARG A 141 -3.72 -7.54 -16.03
C ARG A 141 -2.40 -7.97 -15.40
N LEU A 142 -1.36 -7.14 -15.51
CA LEU A 142 0.02 -7.48 -15.18
C LEU A 142 0.58 -6.77 -13.93
N HIS A 143 -0.14 -5.79 -13.38
CA HIS A 143 0.36 -4.89 -12.33
C HIS A 143 0.86 -5.60 -11.07
N ASP A 144 0.32 -6.78 -10.79
CA ASP A 144 0.45 -7.50 -9.53
C ASP A 144 1.31 -8.78 -9.63
N GLU A 145 1.97 -9.02 -10.77
CA GLU A 145 2.76 -10.23 -11.02
C GLU A 145 3.86 -10.48 -9.97
N GLY A 146 4.39 -9.43 -9.36
CA GLY A 146 5.36 -9.50 -8.27
C GLY A 146 4.80 -10.12 -7.00
N LYS A 147 3.48 -10.14 -6.81
CA LYS A 147 2.87 -10.87 -5.69
C LYS A 147 3.15 -12.37 -5.77
N ARG A 148 3.47 -12.94 -6.94
CA ARG A 148 3.90 -14.35 -7.08
C ARG A 148 5.20 -14.66 -6.35
N ALA A 149 6.00 -13.67 -5.96
CA ALA A 149 7.24 -13.92 -5.25
C ALA A 149 7.00 -14.73 -3.97
N ALA A 150 7.79 -15.79 -3.76
CA ALA A 150 7.63 -16.68 -2.61
C ALA A 150 7.74 -15.93 -1.27
N ARG A 151 8.57 -14.87 -1.22
CA ARG A 151 8.68 -13.97 -0.06
C ARG A 151 7.36 -13.24 0.21
N TRP A 152 6.72 -12.69 -0.82
CA TRP A 152 5.42 -12.03 -0.71
C TRP A 152 4.35 -13.02 -0.24
N GLN A 153 4.22 -14.17 -0.91
CA GLN A 153 3.21 -15.19 -0.54
C GLN A 153 3.40 -15.70 0.90
N ARG A 154 4.64 -15.89 1.35
CA ARG A 154 4.95 -16.22 2.75
C ARG A 154 4.60 -15.08 3.72
N ALA A 155 4.94 -13.84 3.38
CA ALA A 155 4.63 -12.68 4.21
C ALA A 155 3.11 -12.49 4.41
N PHE A 156 2.31 -12.89 3.42
CA PHE A 156 0.85 -12.82 3.45
C PHE A 156 0.18 -14.11 3.94
N ASN A 157 0.93 -15.07 4.49
CA ASN A 157 0.42 -16.34 5.02
C ASN A 157 -0.47 -17.11 4.03
N VAL A 158 -0.10 -17.08 2.74
CA VAL A 158 -0.87 -17.73 1.69
C VAL A 158 -0.83 -19.26 1.85
N ARG A 159 -1.97 -19.90 1.57
CA ARG A 159 -2.12 -21.36 1.56
C ARG A 159 -1.46 -21.95 0.31
N ASN A 160 -1.01 -23.20 0.37
CA ASN A 160 -0.30 -23.87 -0.74
C ASN A 160 -1.23 -24.36 -1.87
N ASP A 161 -2.33 -23.67 -2.15
CA ASP A 161 -3.33 -23.99 -3.18
C ASP A 161 -3.32 -23.02 -4.37
N GLY A 162 -2.47 -21.98 -4.33
CA GLY A 162 -2.24 -21.09 -5.46
C GLY A 162 -1.65 -19.75 -5.02
N PRO A 163 -1.25 -18.88 -5.97
CA PRO A 163 -0.85 -17.52 -5.64
C PRO A 163 -2.08 -16.66 -5.36
N TYR A 164 -2.07 -15.95 -4.23
CA TYR A 164 -3.13 -15.02 -3.85
C TYR A 164 -2.70 -13.57 -4.05
N ALA A 165 -3.67 -12.71 -4.38
CA ALA A 165 -3.50 -11.25 -4.34
C ALA A 165 -4.02 -10.64 -3.03
N LYS A 166 -5.02 -11.28 -2.41
CA LYS A 166 -5.66 -10.83 -1.17
C LYS A 166 -5.72 -11.97 -0.16
N THR A 167 -5.48 -11.69 1.12
CA THR A 167 -5.47 -12.69 2.22
C THR A 167 -6.09 -12.12 3.49
N GLU A 168 -6.57 -12.96 4.41
CA GLU A 168 -7.18 -12.51 5.67
C GLU A 168 -6.20 -11.82 6.65
N GLY A 169 -4.89 -11.91 6.39
CA GLY A 169 -3.86 -11.42 7.29
C GLY A 169 -3.68 -12.30 8.55
N PRO A 170 -2.85 -11.88 9.52
CA PRO A 170 -2.04 -10.65 9.50
C PRO A 170 -0.87 -10.75 8.52
N ILE A 171 -0.36 -9.59 8.06
CA ILE A 171 0.82 -9.51 7.17
C ILE A 171 2.09 -9.51 8.03
N ASN A 172 3.07 -10.34 7.64
CA ASN A 172 4.39 -10.35 8.25
C ASN A 172 5.36 -9.44 7.49
N TYR A 173 5.35 -8.14 7.81
CA TYR A 173 6.21 -7.13 7.16
C TYR A 173 7.71 -7.40 7.30
N ARG A 174 8.13 -8.10 8.37
CA ARG A 174 9.55 -8.47 8.53
C ARG A 174 10.03 -9.42 7.44
N LEU A 175 9.14 -10.27 6.91
CA LEU A 175 9.46 -11.15 5.78
C LEU A 175 9.52 -10.39 4.46
N LEU A 176 8.79 -9.28 4.32
CA LEU A 176 8.91 -8.43 3.12
C LEU A 176 10.28 -7.78 3.07
N ASP A 177 10.76 -7.23 4.19
CA ASP A 177 12.12 -6.66 4.30
C ASP A 177 12.39 -5.65 3.16
N GLY A 178 11.43 -4.73 3.01
CA GLY A 178 11.44 -3.71 1.97
C GLY A 178 10.95 -4.16 0.59
N TYR A 179 10.62 -5.45 0.40
CA TYR A 179 10.17 -5.98 -0.90
C TYR A 179 8.97 -5.21 -1.46
N ARG A 180 9.14 -4.78 -2.71
CA ARG A 180 8.16 -4.05 -3.52
C ARG A 180 7.64 -4.95 -4.62
N HIS A 181 6.37 -5.31 -4.56
CA HIS A 181 5.77 -6.17 -5.58
C HIS A 181 5.63 -5.47 -6.93
N GLU A 182 5.73 -4.14 -6.98
CA GLU A 182 5.73 -3.36 -8.22
C GLU A 182 7.05 -3.56 -8.98
N LEU A 183 8.19 -3.54 -8.27
CA LEU A 183 9.48 -3.90 -8.85
C LEU A 183 9.50 -5.37 -9.26
N GLY A 184 8.99 -6.27 -8.41
CA GLY A 184 8.85 -7.68 -8.75
C GLY A 184 7.98 -7.94 -9.98
N SER A 185 6.89 -7.17 -10.14
CA SER A 185 6.03 -7.26 -11.32
C SER A 185 6.79 -6.84 -12.56
N LEU A 186 7.48 -5.70 -12.51
CA LEU A 186 8.28 -5.22 -13.63
C LEU A 186 9.30 -6.26 -14.11
N LEU A 187 10.08 -6.84 -13.20
CA LEU A 187 11.10 -7.84 -13.52
C LEU A 187 10.51 -9.12 -14.15
N ARG A 188 9.28 -9.49 -13.78
CA ARG A 188 8.59 -10.68 -14.31
C ARG A 188 7.99 -10.44 -15.68
N VAL A 189 7.45 -9.24 -15.92
CA VAL A 189 6.67 -8.93 -17.13
C VAL A 189 7.53 -8.36 -18.27
N GLU A 190 8.78 -7.98 -18.00
CA GLU A 190 9.71 -7.48 -19.04
C GLU A 190 9.80 -8.43 -20.25
N ASN A 191 9.73 -9.75 -20.04
CA ASN A 191 9.78 -10.76 -21.10
C ASN A 191 8.41 -11.30 -21.53
N ASP A 192 7.29 -10.72 -21.04
CA ASP A 192 5.95 -11.13 -21.46
C ASP A 192 5.77 -10.85 -22.97
N GLU A 193 5.32 -11.84 -23.73
CA GLU A 193 5.18 -11.72 -25.18
C GLU A 193 4.26 -10.56 -25.59
N ARG A 194 3.24 -10.25 -24.79
CA ARG A 194 2.31 -9.15 -25.06
C ARG A 194 3.01 -7.81 -24.92
N ILE A 195 3.92 -7.69 -23.95
CA ILE A 195 4.76 -6.51 -23.72
C ILE A 195 5.80 -6.36 -24.84
N GLN A 196 6.43 -7.45 -25.26
CA GLN A 196 7.46 -7.45 -26.31
C GLN A 196 6.92 -7.07 -27.70
N LYS A 197 5.62 -7.26 -27.94
CA LYS A 197 4.95 -6.88 -29.19
C LYS A 197 4.55 -5.40 -29.27
N LEU A 198 4.64 -4.66 -28.16
CA LEU A 198 4.30 -3.23 -28.13
C LEU A 198 5.38 -2.38 -28.81
N SER A 199 4.98 -1.21 -29.28
CA SER A 199 5.93 -0.15 -29.63
C SER A 199 6.75 0.25 -28.40
N GLU A 200 7.95 0.80 -28.59
CA GLU A 200 8.78 1.26 -27.45
C GLU A 200 8.03 2.25 -26.56
N GLU A 201 7.29 3.16 -27.20
CA GLU A 201 6.48 4.19 -26.57
C GLU A 201 5.33 3.63 -25.71
N ASP A 202 4.63 2.63 -26.21
CA ASP A 202 3.51 2.00 -25.50
C ASP A 202 4.00 1.05 -24.42
N ARG A 203 5.10 0.34 -24.69
CA ARG A 203 5.80 -0.50 -23.71
C ARG A 203 6.24 0.32 -22.51
N ASP A 204 6.83 1.50 -22.74
CA ASP A 204 7.23 2.38 -21.64
C ASP A 204 6.03 2.81 -20.79
N LEU A 205 4.88 3.16 -21.41
CA LEU A 205 3.68 3.50 -20.65
C LEU A 205 3.21 2.33 -19.79
N VAL A 206 3.05 1.14 -20.37
CA VAL A 206 2.56 -0.05 -19.64
C VAL A 206 3.49 -0.43 -18.49
N LEU A 207 4.80 -0.49 -18.73
CA LEU A 207 5.78 -0.81 -17.69
C LEU A 207 5.82 0.23 -16.57
N HIS A 208 5.63 1.52 -16.91
CA HIS A 208 5.55 2.58 -15.91
C HIS A 208 4.30 2.44 -15.03
N LEU A 209 3.14 2.21 -15.63
CA LEU A 209 1.90 2.02 -14.86
C LEU A 209 2.01 0.84 -13.90
N ILE A 210 2.61 -0.27 -14.35
CA ILE A 210 2.91 -1.42 -13.49
C ILE A 210 3.86 -1.05 -12.35
N ALA A 211 4.93 -0.29 -12.59
CA ALA A 211 5.87 0.07 -11.54
C ALA A 211 5.33 1.13 -10.55
N ALA A 212 4.43 2.01 -11.01
CA ALA A 212 3.98 3.19 -10.27
C ALA A 212 2.57 3.08 -9.66
N HIS A 213 1.90 1.92 -9.75
CA HIS A 213 0.50 1.79 -9.34
C HIS A 213 0.26 2.14 -7.85
N HIS A 214 1.24 1.95 -6.98
CA HIS A 214 1.22 2.37 -5.57
C HIS A 214 1.95 3.70 -5.27
N GLY A 215 2.28 4.48 -6.30
CA GLY A 215 2.76 5.87 -6.18
C GLY A 215 4.28 6.03 -6.07
N PHE A 216 5.03 4.94 -6.10
CA PHE A 216 6.48 4.95 -6.23
C PHE A 216 6.89 4.89 -7.71
N ALA A 217 8.17 4.73 -8.03
CA ALA A 217 8.68 4.82 -9.40
C ALA A 217 8.42 6.20 -10.04
N ARG A 218 8.32 7.26 -9.20
CA ARG A 218 8.07 8.66 -9.59
C ARG A 218 9.09 9.63 -8.99
N PRO A 219 10.39 9.56 -9.33
CA PRO A 219 11.02 8.57 -10.21
C PRO A 219 11.60 7.36 -9.47
N VAL A 220 11.64 7.38 -8.13
CA VAL A 220 12.43 6.41 -7.35
C VAL A 220 11.59 5.24 -6.85
N ILE A 221 12.18 4.04 -6.86
CA ILE A 221 11.66 2.82 -6.24
C ILE A 221 12.75 2.14 -5.41
N GLY A 222 12.37 1.56 -4.27
CA GLY A 222 13.30 0.78 -3.43
C GLY A 222 13.53 -0.62 -3.99
N THR A 223 14.76 -1.11 -3.85
CA THR A 223 15.19 -2.43 -4.34
C THR A 223 15.34 -3.48 -3.21
N SER A 224 15.28 -3.04 -1.95
CA SER A 224 15.38 -3.90 -0.78
C SER A 224 14.38 -5.04 -0.80
N GLY A 225 14.80 -6.20 -0.31
CA GLY A 225 13.98 -7.41 -0.23
C GLY A 225 13.65 -8.07 -1.58
N CYS A 226 14.04 -7.49 -2.71
CA CYS A 226 13.93 -8.14 -4.02
C CYS A 226 15.10 -9.11 -4.22
N GLU A 227 14.79 -10.40 -4.34
CA GLU A 227 15.77 -11.48 -4.54
C GLU A 227 15.75 -12.03 -5.97
N ASP A 228 14.91 -11.46 -6.85
CA ASP A 228 14.74 -11.95 -8.22
C ASP A 228 15.98 -11.69 -9.09
N LYS A 229 16.87 -10.77 -8.68
CA LYS A 229 18.14 -10.41 -9.34
C LYS A 229 19.20 -9.96 -8.33
N PRO A 230 20.51 -9.97 -8.68
CA PRO A 230 21.57 -9.40 -7.84
C PRO A 230 21.40 -7.88 -7.60
N PRO A 231 21.89 -7.32 -6.48
CA PRO A 231 21.73 -5.91 -6.13
C PRO A 231 22.17 -4.93 -7.22
N SER A 232 23.32 -5.17 -7.87
CA SER A 232 23.82 -4.29 -8.94
C SER A 232 22.85 -4.20 -10.13
N VAL A 233 22.23 -5.32 -10.51
CA VAL A 233 21.22 -5.37 -11.58
C VAL A 233 19.95 -4.65 -11.14
N LEU A 234 19.56 -4.76 -9.87
CA LEU A 234 18.39 -4.06 -9.33
C LEU A 234 18.60 -2.54 -9.29
N GLU A 235 19.81 -2.08 -8.99
CA GLU A 235 20.19 -0.66 -9.04
C GLU A 235 20.13 -0.10 -10.46
N GLU A 236 20.66 -0.84 -11.45
CA GLU A 236 20.52 -0.50 -12.87
C GLU A 236 19.04 -0.43 -13.28
N LYS A 237 18.23 -1.39 -12.84
CA LYS A 237 16.78 -1.39 -13.09
C LYS A 237 16.06 -0.21 -12.45
N ALA A 238 16.44 0.19 -11.23
CA ALA A 238 15.90 1.38 -10.59
C ALA A 238 16.26 2.67 -11.38
N ALA A 239 17.47 2.74 -11.95
CA ALA A 239 17.86 3.83 -12.82
C ALA A 239 17.05 3.84 -14.14
N GLU A 240 16.84 2.68 -14.76
CA GLU A 240 15.99 2.54 -15.95
C GLU A 240 14.56 3.03 -15.70
N ILE A 241 13.98 2.70 -14.53
CA ILE A 241 12.66 3.16 -14.10
C ILE A 241 12.62 4.68 -13.98
N ALA A 242 13.63 5.29 -13.35
CA ALA A 242 13.72 6.73 -13.21
C ALA A 242 13.80 7.45 -14.56
N LEU A 243 14.59 6.90 -15.49
CA LEU A 243 14.70 7.43 -16.85
C LEU A 243 13.42 7.25 -17.66
N ARG A 244 12.71 6.13 -17.50
CA ARG A 244 11.38 5.89 -18.10
C ARG A 244 10.37 6.93 -17.63
N PHE A 245 10.33 7.23 -16.34
CA PHE A 245 9.49 8.29 -15.80
C PHE A 245 9.80 9.65 -16.46
N ALA A 246 11.07 10.01 -16.61
CA ALA A 246 11.46 11.25 -17.27
C ALA A 246 11.00 11.33 -18.74
N ARG A 247 11.14 10.24 -19.51
CA ARG A 247 10.64 10.15 -20.89
C ARG A 247 9.13 10.32 -20.97
N LEU A 248 8.39 9.64 -20.10
CA LEU A 248 6.92 9.73 -20.07
C LEU A 248 6.41 11.08 -19.59
N GLN A 249 7.12 11.72 -18.66
CA GLN A 249 6.87 13.11 -18.25
C GLN A 249 7.03 14.08 -19.42
N ALA A 250 8.07 13.90 -20.25
CA ALA A 250 8.26 14.72 -21.45
C ALA A 250 7.15 14.51 -22.50
N ARG A 251 6.62 13.28 -22.62
CA ARG A 251 5.56 12.93 -23.59
C ARG A 251 4.16 13.36 -23.15
N TRP A 252 3.77 13.04 -21.92
CA TRP A 252 2.41 13.22 -21.41
C TRP A 252 2.25 14.44 -20.50
N GLY A 253 3.36 15.06 -20.10
CA GLY A 253 3.37 16.08 -19.07
C GLY A 253 3.06 15.52 -17.68
N PRO A 254 3.23 16.35 -16.63
CA PRO A 254 2.99 15.94 -15.24
C PRO A 254 1.54 15.53 -14.98
N TRP A 255 0.59 16.19 -15.62
CA TRP A 255 -0.84 15.91 -15.43
C TRP A 255 -1.32 14.72 -16.26
N GLY A 256 -0.84 14.56 -17.50
CA GLY A 256 -1.24 13.44 -18.34
C GLY A 256 -0.74 12.11 -17.79
N LEU A 257 0.52 12.06 -17.34
CA LEU A 257 1.06 10.84 -16.73
C LEU A 257 0.36 10.52 -15.39
N ALA A 258 0.13 11.53 -14.55
CA ALA A 258 -0.61 11.35 -13.30
C ALA A 258 -2.05 10.87 -13.53
N TRP A 259 -2.69 11.30 -14.61
CA TRP A 259 -4.02 10.84 -14.97
C TRP A 259 -4.01 9.35 -15.37
N TRP A 260 -3.05 8.90 -16.18
CA TRP A 260 -2.89 7.47 -16.49
C TRP A 260 -2.63 6.61 -15.24
N GLU A 261 -1.75 7.07 -14.35
CA GLU A 261 -1.49 6.41 -13.05
C GLU A 261 -2.78 6.29 -12.22
N ALA A 262 -3.60 7.35 -12.21
CA ALA A 262 -4.88 7.37 -11.50
C ALA A 262 -5.90 6.40 -12.09
N LEU A 263 -5.94 6.21 -13.41
CA LEU A 263 -6.84 5.24 -14.05
C LEU A 263 -6.54 3.81 -13.61
N LEU A 264 -5.27 3.41 -13.62
CA LEU A 264 -4.88 2.08 -13.17
C LEU A 264 -5.20 1.89 -11.67
N ARG A 265 -4.86 2.87 -10.82
CA ARG A 265 -5.17 2.81 -9.39
C ARG A 265 -6.67 2.73 -9.13
N ALA A 266 -7.48 3.47 -9.90
CA ALA A 266 -8.94 3.41 -9.80
C ALA A 266 -9.51 2.05 -10.23
N ALA A 267 -8.90 1.40 -11.23
CA ALA A 267 -9.31 0.06 -11.66
C ALA A 267 -9.03 -0.99 -10.57
N ASP A 268 -7.83 -0.99 -10.00
CA ASP A 268 -7.42 -1.90 -8.92
C ASP A 268 -8.29 -1.72 -7.67
N GLN A 269 -8.50 -0.47 -7.24
CA GLN A 269 -9.36 -0.18 -6.09
C GLN A 269 -10.80 -0.64 -6.31
N GLN A 270 -11.36 -0.47 -7.51
CA GLN A 270 -12.70 -0.97 -7.82
C GLN A 270 -12.77 -2.49 -7.82
N ALA A 271 -11.76 -3.19 -8.36
CA ALA A 271 -11.70 -4.64 -8.33
C ALA A 271 -11.61 -5.18 -6.89
N SER A 272 -10.85 -4.50 -6.03
CA SER A 272 -10.76 -4.80 -4.60
C SER A 272 -12.11 -4.60 -3.90
N ARG A 273 -12.81 -3.49 -4.16
CA ARG A 273 -14.15 -3.22 -3.61
C ARG A 273 -15.20 -4.23 -4.08
N ASP A 274 -15.15 -4.65 -5.34
CA ASP A 274 -16.05 -5.69 -5.87
C ASP A 274 -15.87 -6.99 -5.10
N ASN A 275 -14.62 -7.39 -4.83
CA ASN A 275 -14.30 -8.59 -4.07
C ASN A 275 -14.87 -8.55 -2.65
N GLU A 276 -14.82 -7.39 -1.99
CA GLU A 276 -15.42 -7.20 -0.66
C GLU A 276 -16.95 -7.31 -0.71
N SER A 277 -17.59 -6.71 -1.72
CA SER A 277 -19.05 -6.71 -1.85
C SER A 277 -19.66 -8.09 -2.13
N ARG A 278 -18.94 -8.97 -2.86
CA ARG A 278 -19.42 -10.32 -3.19
C ARG A 278 -19.70 -11.18 -1.95
N LYS A 279 -18.94 -11.01 -0.86
CA LYS A 279 -19.13 -11.78 0.38
C LYS A 279 -20.29 -11.25 1.22
N ALA A 280 -20.54 -9.94 1.23
CA ALA A 280 -21.70 -9.35 1.93
C ALA A 280 -23.00 -9.98 1.44
N ASN A 281 -23.13 -10.15 0.12
CA ASN A 281 -24.31 -10.78 -0.50
C ASN A 281 -24.38 -12.30 -0.32
N GLN A 282 -23.28 -12.98 0.03
CA GLN A 282 -23.26 -14.44 0.29
C GLN A 282 -23.43 -14.77 1.78
N GLY A 283 -23.23 -13.81 2.68
CA GLY A 283 -23.42 -13.97 4.13
C GLY A 283 -24.83 -13.66 4.62
N GLU A 284 -25.71 -13.12 3.76
CA GLU A 284 -27.13 -12.83 4.05
C GLU A 284 -28.09 -13.92 3.49
N ALA A 285 -27.54 -15.01 2.93
CA ALA A 285 -28.30 -16.13 2.36
C ALA A 285 -28.29 -17.37 3.26
#